data_AF-A0A1M3LNM2-F1
#
_entry.id   AF-A0A1M3LNM2-F1
#
_cell.length_a   1.000
_cell.length_b   1.000
_cell.length_c   1.000
_cell.angle_alpha   90.00
_cell.angle_beta   90.00
_cell.angle_gamma   90.00
#
_symmetry.space_group_name_H-M   'P 1'
#
loop_
_entity.id
_entity.type
_entity.pdbx_description
1 polymer ?
#
loop_
_entity_poly.entity_id
_entity_poly.type
_entity_poly.pdbx_seq_one_letter_code
_entity_poly.pdbx_strand_id
1 'polypeptide(L)'
;MPPIRRIVTVALAASVLLAVSGCAELGLPLPGTPTGTATPTGPAAPPAFALDCPATVGAADLASVLGAQATAVTTPPGILASAAAAGPLALPAVGGAACRWKHGTDTLVVQVLPHAAAAWTTLAAAYPNAATPGADYDGGVSLGGDCTLTPTVICRTNVLVGEAWLAVELTAAAAPGLTEAGFHDIVQRALPSVAAAVAKAPSPVPAAKAFDCADPGLRAELQQTFALPAVTSMGTEPTFRIADAVIVAPGATLCAFQPNEDGSGGYLGSLSVLPGTAAAYEQLRAAVLAQDPSAHSEMMTVKGEQVPALVWGVTADDTAFTSVDAMIGTRWVEFRSTDPDDSRSLAIVQWVAATL
;
A
#
# COMPACT_ATOMS: atom_id res chain seq x y z
N MET A 1 39.90 -68.02 -17.00
CA MET A 1 39.27 -69.25 -17.56
C MET A 1 37.79 -69.22 -17.19
N PRO A 2 36.93 -69.77 -18.07
CA PRO A 2 35.74 -69.13 -18.70
C PRO A 2 34.42 -69.43 -17.93
N PRO A 3 33.23 -69.21 -18.54
CA PRO A 3 32.58 -68.00 -19.10
C PRO A 3 31.20 -67.81 -18.42
N ILE A 4 30.23 -67.09 -19.02
CA ILE A 4 28.76 -67.37 -19.07
C ILE A 4 28.05 -66.07 -19.54
N ARG A 5 27.76 -65.93 -20.83
CA ARG A 5 26.49 -66.18 -21.55
C ARG A 5 25.32 -65.25 -21.17
N ARG A 6 24.90 -64.45 -22.16
CA ARG A 6 23.56 -63.82 -22.30
C ARG A 6 22.51 -64.86 -22.74
N ILE A 7 21.23 -64.62 -22.40
CA ILE A 7 19.94 -64.91 -23.11
C ILE A 7 18.81 -64.71 -22.06
N VAL A 8 17.98 -63.66 -22.10
CA VAL A 8 16.69 -63.47 -22.83
C VAL A 8 15.47 -64.13 -22.13
N THR A 9 14.62 -63.27 -21.58
CA THR A 9 13.13 -63.24 -21.44
C THR A 9 12.31 -64.52 -21.18
N VAL A 10 11.33 -64.42 -20.26
CA VAL A 10 9.85 -64.45 -20.53
C VAL A 10 9.07 -64.37 -19.20
N ALA A 11 7.93 -63.68 -19.26
CA ALA A 11 6.94 -63.41 -18.23
C ALA A 11 6.12 -64.63 -17.75
N LEU A 12 5.54 -64.57 -16.55
CA LEU A 12 4.09 -64.36 -16.33
C LEU A 12 3.74 -64.46 -14.83
N ALA A 13 2.68 -63.74 -14.47
CA ALA A 13 2.12 -63.58 -13.14
C ALA A 13 1.46 -64.84 -12.56
N ALA A 14 1.38 -64.93 -11.23
CA ALA A 14 0.16 -65.29 -10.52
C ALA A 14 0.29 -64.98 -9.01
N SER A 15 -0.77 -64.34 -8.52
CA SER A 15 -1.11 -63.90 -7.17
C SER A 15 -1.05 -64.99 -6.09
N VAL A 16 -0.96 -64.59 -4.81
CA VAL A 16 -1.99 -64.84 -3.77
C VAL A 16 -1.59 -64.15 -2.44
N LEU A 17 -2.60 -63.53 -1.84
CA LEU A 17 -2.67 -62.87 -0.53
C LEU A 17 -2.07 -63.68 0.63
N LEU A 18 -1.50 -63.01 1.65
CA LEU A 18 -2.09 -62.81 2.99
C LEU A 18 -1.04 -62.40 4.05
N ALA A 19 -1.52 -61.72 5.09
CA ALA A 19 -0.89 -61.34 6.37
C ALA A 19 -0.03 -60.06 6.33
N VAL A 20 -0.59 -58.87 6.60
CA VAL A 20 -1.02 -58.31 7.90
C VAL A 20 0.16 -57.89 8.79
N SER A 21 0.12 -56.58 9.09
CA SER A 21 0.69 -55.85 10.24
C SER A 21 2.20 -55.63 10.32
N GLY A 22 2.60 -54.37 10.14
CA GLY A 22 3.82 -53.78 10.67
C GLY A 22 4.39 -52.70 9.76
N CYS A 23 4.79 -51.57 10.34
CA CYS A 23 5.44 -50.42 9.69
C CYS A 23 4.51 -49.36 9.08
N ALA A 24 3.76 -48.68 9.95
CA ALA A 24 3.39 -47.28 9.75
C ALA A 24 4.27 -46.39 10.64
N GLU A 25 5.58 -46.38 10.39
CA GLU A 25 6.51 -45.34 10.85
C GLU A 25 7.65 -45.28 9.83
N LEU A 26 7.47 -44.40 8.84
CA LEU A 26 8.47 -43.77 7.97
C LEU A 26 7.68 -43.21 6.78
N GLY A 27 7.22 -41.96 6.90
CA GLY A 27 6.43 -41.26 5.89
C GLY A 27 7.27 -40.90 4.66
N LEU A 28 7.53 -41.89 3.80
CA LEU A 28 7.90 -41.65 2.41
C LEU A 28 6.62 -41.45 1.58
N PRO A 29 6.55 -40.45 0.69
CA PRO A 29 5.35 -40.15 -0.08
C PRO A 29 5.09 -41.23 -1.13
N LEU A 30 3.86 -41.76 -1.15
CA LEU A 30 3.35 -42.61 -2.24
C LEU A 30 2.88 -41.72 -3.41
N PRO A 31 3.18 -42.08 -4.66
CA PRO A 31 2.68 -41.37 -5.83
C PRO A 31 1.19 -41.70 -6.01
N GLY A 32 0.32 -40.70 -5.85
CA GLY A 32 -1.08 -40.79 -6.30
C GLY A 32 -2.15 -40.30 -5.33
N THR A 33 -1.82 -39.73 -4.18
CA THR A 33 -2.82 -39.00 -3.37
C THR A 33 -2.94 -37.57 -3.88
N PRO A 34 -4.14 -37.05 -4.20
CA PRO A 34 -4.29 -35.62 -4.42
C PRO A 34 -3.92 -34.94 -3.12
N THR A 35 -2.83 -34.17 -3.13
CA THR A 35 -2.52 -33.20 -2.09
C THR A 35 -3.68 -32.22 -2.07
N GLY A 36 -4.65 -32.49 -1.21
CA GLY A 36 -5.55 -31.48 -0.71
C GLY A 36 -4.66 -30.49 0.01
N THR A 37 -4.28 -29.44 -0.70
CA THR A 37 -3.76 -28.21 -0.12
C THR A 37 -4.86 -27.76 0.84
N ALA A 38 -4.71 -28.10 2.11
CA ALA A 38 -5.48 -27.48 3.16
C ALA A 38 -5.04 -26.02 3.15
N THR A 39 -5.75 -25.19 2.39
CA THR A 39 -5.66 -23.75 2.51
C THR A 39 -5.89 -23.46 3.99
N PRO A 40 -4.92 -22.86 4.71
CA PRO A 40 -5.18 -22.47 6.08
C PRO A 40 -6.38 -21.52 6.02
N THR A 41 -7.51 -21.96 6.57
CA THR A 41 -8.66 -21.09 6.80
C THR A 41 -8.24 -20.15 7.92
N GLY A 42 -7.43 -19.15 7.56
CA GLY A 42 -7.20 -18.01 8.42
C GLY A 42 -8.55 -17.41 8.80
N PRO A 43 -8.68 -16.82 10.01
CA PRO A 43 -9.87 -16.06 10.35
C PRO A 43 -10.23 -15.11 9.21
N ALA A 44 -11.51 -15.07 8.83
CA ALA A 44 -11.99 -14.18 7.79
C ALA A 44 -11.47 -12.77 8.06
N ALA A 45 -10.81 -12.17 7.07
CA ALA A 45 -10.28 -10.83 7.20
C ALA A 45 -11.41 -9.91 7.70
N PRO A 46 -11.17 -9.08 8.73
CA PRO A 46 -12.18 -8.13 9.18
C PRO A 46 -12.63 -7.27 7.98
N PRO A 47 -13.91 -6.88 7.92
CA PRO A 47 -14.42 -6.09 6.81
C PRO A 47 -13.59 -4.82 6.69
N ALA A 48 -13.05 -4.55 5.50
CA ALA A 48 -12.38 -3.28 5.21
C ALA A 48 -13.43 -2.21 4.90
N PHE A 49 -13.11 -0.95 5.20
CA PHE A 49 -13.92 0.17 4.71
C PHE A 49 -13.88 0.20 3.18
N ALA A 50 -15.03 0.39 2.56
CA ALA A 50 -15.16 0.45 1.11
C ALA A 50 -16.10 1.58 0.71
N LEU A 51 -15.72 2.32 -0.32
CA LEU A 51 -16.56 3.31 -0.98
C LEU A 51 -17.26 2.68 -2.18
N ASP A 52 -18.57 2.86 -2.26
CA ASP A 52 -19.32 2.58 -3.48
C ASP A 52 -19.08 3.75 -4.46
N CYS A 53 -18.11 3.58 -5.37
CA CYS A 53 -17.70 4.64 -6.28
C CYS A 53 -18.87 5.18 -7.11
N PRO A 54 -19.66 4.34 -7.83
CA PRO A 54 -20.85 4.81 -8.55
C PRO A 54 -21.88 5.57 -7.68
N ALA A 55 -22.06 5.19 -6.41
CA ALA A 55 -22.96 5.91 -5.51
C ALA A 55 -22.35 7.20 -4.93
N THR A 56 -21.02 7.31 -4.93
CA THR A 56 -20.29 8.47 -4.39
C THR A 56 -20.29 9.64 -5.37
N VAL A 57 -20.06 9.38 -6.66
CA VAL A 57 -20.15 10.39 -7.72
C VAL A 57 -21.10 9.89 -8.79
N GLY A 58 -22.25 10.53 -8.91
CA GLY A 58 -23.26 10.17 -9.90
C GLY A 58 -22.77 10.37 -11.34
N ALA A 59 -23.29 9.57 -12.27
CA ALA A 59 -22.87 9.61 -13.67
C ALA A 59 -23.03 10.99 -14.33
N ALA A 60 -24.04 11.77 -13.94
CA ALA A 60 -24.25 13.12 -14.44
C ALA A 60 -23.16 14.10 -13.96
N ASP A 61 -22.81 14.03 -12.67
CA ASP A 61 -21.73 14.83 -12.09
C ASP A 61 -20.39 14.46 -12.72
N LEU A 62 -20.11 13.16 -12.83
CA LEU A 62 -18.91 12.65 -13.49
C LEU A 62 -18.82 13.13 -14.95
N ALA A 63 -19.92 13.06 -15.69
CA ALA A 63 -19.97 13.54 -17.07
C ALA A 63 -19.76 15.06 -17.18
N SER A 64 -20.18 15.83 -16.18
CA SER A 64 -20.00 17.28 -16.16
C SER A 64 -18.54 17.71 -15.94
N VAL A 65 -17.73 16.92 -15.23
CA VAL A 65 -16.33 17.27 -14.91
C VAL A 65 -15.29 16.55 -15.76
N LEU A 66 -15.56 15.32 -16.21
CA LEU A 66 -14.62 14.50 -16.98
C LEU A 66 -15.14 14.09 -18.37
N GLY A 67 -16.42 14.34 -18.67
CA GLY A 67 -17.09 13.85 -19.87
C GLY A 67 -17.75 12.49 -19.68
N ALA A 68 -18.73 12.18 -20.54
CA ALA A 68 -19.57 10.98 -20.44
C ALA A 68 -18.81 9.66 -20.65
N GLN A 69 -17.57 9.71 -21.15
CA GLN A 69 -16.70 8.57 -21.42
C GLN A 69 -15.76 8.24 -20.27
N ALA A 70 -15.85 8.95 -19.15
CA ALA A 70 -15.03 8.68 -17.98
C ALA A 70 -15.30 7.29 -17.40
N THR A 71 -14.23 6.55 -17.09
CA THR A 71 -14.30 5.20 -16.53
C THR A 71 -13.62 5.13 -15.18
N ALA A 72 -14.10 4.22 -14.33
CA ALA A 72 -13.47 3.94 -13.05
C ALA A 72 -12.11 3.27 -13.25
N VAL A 73 -11.11 3.70 -12.48
CA VAL A 73 -9.75 3.16 -12.49
C VAL A 73 -9.63 2.16 -11.34
N THR A 74 -9.41 0.89 -11.69
CA THR A 74 -9.31 -0.21 -10.72
C THR A 74 -7.89 -0.38 -10.15
N THR A 75 -6.87 -0.12 -10.95
CA THR A 75 -5.46 -0.12 -10.51
C THR A 75 -4.96 1.31 -10.49
N PRO A 76 -4.64 1.87 -9.31
CA PRO A 76 -4.08 3.21 -9.24
C PRO A 76 -2.77 3.30 -10.05
N PRO A 77 -2.59 4.31 -10.92
CA PRO A 77 -1.31 4.53 -11.58
C PRO A 77 -0.24 4.92 -10.56
N GLY A 78 1.03 4.67 -10.90
CA GLY A 78 2.15 4.99 -10.02
C GLY A 78 2.28 4.08 -8.80
N ILE A 79 1.60 2.93 -8.78
CA ILE A 79 1.70 1.92 -7.72
C ILE A 79 3.15 1.47 -7.44
N LEU A 80 4.02 1.54 -8.46
CA LEU A 80 5.45 1.25 -8.36
C LEU A 80 6.31 2.51 -8.19
N ALA A 81 5.76 3.71 -8.39
CA ALA A 81 6.54 4.94 -8.49
C ALA A 81 6.92 5.54 -7.13
N SER A 82 6.17 5.23 -6.07
CA SER A 82 6.31 5.80 -4.73
C SER A 82 6.53 4.73 -3.66
N ALA A 83 7.09 5.13 -2.51
CA ALA A 83 7.13 4.30 -1.31
C ALA A 83 5.72 3.98 -0.79
N ALA A 84 5.54 2.85 -0.12
CA ALA A 84 4.24 2.34 0.35
C ALA A 84 3.42 3.38 1.11
N ALA A 85 4.01 4.07 2.10
CA ALA A 85 3.31 5.04 2.95
C ALA A 85 3.02 6.38 2.26
N ALA A 86 3.65 6.66 1.11
CA ALA A 86 3.37 7.83 0.28
C ALA A 86 2.58 7.47 -1.00
N GLY A 87 2.34 6.17 -1.22
CA GLY A 87 1.81 5.65 -2.47
C GLY A 87 0.29 5.49 -2.49
N PRO A 88 -0.26 5.09 -3.65
CA PRO A 88 -1.70 5.00 -3.82
C PRO A 88 -2.38 3.94 -2.95
N LEU A 89 -1.61 3.01 -2.38
CA LEU A 89 -2.10 1.97 -1.47
C LEU A 89 -1.92 2.32 0.01
N ALA A 90 -1.33 3.48 0.34
CA ALA A 90 -1.16 3.92 1.73
C ALA A 90 -2.52 4.09 2.43
N LEU A 91 -3.47 4.74 1.74
CA LEU A 91 -4.81 4.97 2.26
C LEU A 91 -5.58 3.68 2.59
N PRO A 92 -5.72 2.69 1.67
CA PRO A 92 -6.36 1.42 2.02
C PRO A 92 -5.56 0.60 3.04
N ALA A 93 -4.23 0.78 3.14
CA ALA A 93 -3.44 0.13 4.18
C ALA A 93 -3.78 0.65 5.59
N VAL A 94 -4.20 1.91 5.76
CA VAL A 94 -4.66 2.47 7.04
C VAL A 94 -6.18 2.45 7.21
N GLY A 95 -6.91 1.71 6.36
CA GLY A 95 -8.36 1.53 6.48
C GLY A 95 -9.21 2.63 5.83
N GLY A 96 -8.61 3.47 4.98
CA GLY A 96 -9.36 4.36 4.09
C GLY A 96 -9.75 3.70 2.77
N ALA A 97 -10.39 4.46 1.89
CA ALA A 97 -10.71 4.01 0.53
C ALA A 97 -10.63 5.17 -0.46
N ALA A 98 -10.37 4.83 -1.72
CA ALA A 98 -10.33 5.79 -2.82
C ALA A 98 -11.14 5.30 -4.00
N CYS A 99 -11.83 6.24 -4.64
CA CYS A 99 -12.46 6.09 -5.94
C CYS A 99 -11.76 7.00 -6.93
N ARG A 100 -11.45 6.47 -8.11
CA ARG A 100 -10.81 7.24 -9.17
C ARG A 100 -11.52 7.02 -10.48
N TRP A 101 -11.72 8.10 -11.21
CA TRP A 101 -12.21 8.09 -12.59
C TRP A 101 -11.24 8.79 -13.50
N LYS A 102 -11.23 8.38 -14.77
CA LYS A 102 -10.35 8.94 -15.78
C LYS A 102 -11.01 9.03 -17.16
N HIS A 103 -10.70 10.08 -17.90
CA HIS A 103 -10.93 10.19 -19.33
C HIS A 103 -9.73 10.88 -19.99
N GLY A 104 -9.04 10.22 -20.92
CA GLY A 104 -7.79 10.77 -21.48
C GLY A 104 -6.73 10.97 -20.40
N THR A 105 -6.30 12.20 -20.15
CA THR A 105 -5.42 12.58 -19.02
C THR A 105 -6.18 13.09 -17.80
N ASP A 106 -7.47 13.34 -17.94
CA ASP A 106 -8.30 14.00 -16.94
C ASP A 106 -8.71 12.99 -15.87
N THR A 107 -8.69 13.39 -14.60
CA THR A 107 -8.90 12.52 -13.45
C THR A 107 -9.72 13.19 -12.36
N LEU A 108 -10.61 12.42 -11.76
CA LEU A 108 -11.32 12.76 -10.54
C LEU A 108 -10.97 11.70 -9.51
N VAL A 109 -10.49 12.12 -8.35
CA VAL A 109 -10.12 11.25 -7.24
C VAL A 109 -10.95 11.67 -6.02
N VAL A 110 -11.62 10.71 -5.42
CA VAL A 110 -12.34 10.88 -4.15
C VAL A 110 -11.70 9.93 -3.15
N GLN A 111 -11.22 10.45 -2.03
CA GLN A 111 -10.54 9.69 -1.00
C GLN A 111 -11.24 9.92 0.33
N VAL A 112 -11.44 8.86 1.11
CA VAL A 112 -12.03 8.95 2.44
C VAL A 112 -11.17 8.18 3.43
N LEU A 113 -10.81 8.85 4.52
CA LEU A 113 -10.13 8.28 5.68
C LEU A 113 -11.07 8.39 6.89
N PRO A 114 -11.68 7.28 7.33
CA PRO A 114 -12.42 7.23 8.60
C PRO A 114 -11.51 7.52 9.80
N HIS A 115 -12.08 7.99 10.91
CA HIS A 115 -11.37 8.21 12.19
C HIS A 115 -10.16 9.17 12.10
N ALA A 116 -10.22 10.14 11.20
CA ALA A 116 -9.15 11.06 10.86
C ALA A 116 -9.17 12.39 11.64
N ALA A 117 -10.09 12.60 12.58
CA ALA A 117 -10.26 13.88 13.28
C ALA A 117 -8.97 14.38 13.97
N ALA A 118 -8.19 13.46 14.56
CA ALA A 118 -6.91 13.80 15.21
C ALA A 118 -5.84 14.21 14.18
N ALA A 119 -5.73 13.48 13.08
CA ALA A 119 -4.82 13.81 11.97
C ALA A 119 -5.18 15.17 11.35
N TRP A 120 -6.46 15.39 11.09
CA TRP A 120 -7.00 16.65 10.61
C TRP A 120 -6.62 17.81 11.53
N THR A 121 -6.86 17.68 12.84
CA THR A 121 -6.55 18.74 13.82
C THR A 121 -5.06 19.06 13.85
N THR A 122 -4.22 18.02 13.84
CA THR A 122 -2.76 18.16 13.87
C THR A 122 -2.26 18.89 12.62
N LEU A 123 -2.70 18.45 11.44
CA LEU A 123 -2.27 19.04 10.17
C LEU A 123 -2.85 20.44 9.95
N ALA A 124 -4.09 20.71 10.37
CA ALA A 124 -4.68 22.04 10.28
C ALA A 124 -3.92 23.05 11.14
N ALA A 125 -3.48 22.64 12.34
CA ALA A 125 -2.67 23.47 13.22
C ALA A 125 -1.26 23.73 12.65
N ALA A 126 -0.64 22.73 12.02
CA ALA A 126 0.68 22.86 11.41
C ALA A 126 0.64 23.70 10.11
N TYR A 127 -0.47 23.65 9.37
CA TYR A 127 -0.62 24.29 8.05
C TYR A 127 -1.86 25.18 7.97
N PRO A 128 -1.96 26.25 8.78
CA PRO A 128 -3.17 27.08 8.84
C PRO A 128 -3.50 27.77 7.52
N ASN A 129 -2.48 28.08 6.71
CA ASN A 129 -2.67 28.69 5.38
C ASN A 129 -3.25 27.71 4.35
N ALA A 130 -3.06 26.41 4.53
CA ALA A 130 -3.62 25.37 3.67
C ALA A 130 -4.98 24.88 4.19
N ALA A 131 -5.18 24.95 5.51
CA ALA A 131 -6.46 24.69 6.19
C ALA A 131 -7.33 25.96 6.30
N THR A 132 -7.37 26.79 5.25
CA THR A 132 -8.24 27.96 5.22
C THR A 132 -9.70 27.51 5.07
N PRO A 133 -10.64 28.04 5.87
CA PRO A 133 -12.07 27.76 5.68
C PRO A 133 -12.50 28.02 4.23
N GLY A 134 -13.14 27.00 3.63
CA GLY A 134 -13.67 27.03 2.27
C GLY A 134 -15.19 27.20 2.28
N ALA A 135 -15.87 26.56 1.33
CA ALA A 135 -17.33 26.48 1.31
C ALA A 135 -17.85 25.73 2.55
N ASP A 136 -18.85 26.27 3.24
CA ASP A 136 -19.50 25.55 4.34
C ASP A 136 -20.32 24.38 3.79
N TYR A 137 -20.19 23.19 4.39
CA TYR A 137 -20.94 22.00 3.99
C TYR A 137 -21.95 21.58 5.05
N ASP A 138 -23.17 21.25 4.62
CA ASP A 138 -24.16 20.62 5.50
C ASP A 138 -23.67 19.22 5.90
N GLY A 139 -23.31 19.05 7.17
CA GLY A 139 -22.84 17.77 7.73
C GLY A 139 -21.31 17.63 7.86
N GLY A 140 -20.54 18.69 7.61
CA GLY A 140 -19.09 18.67 7.84
C GLY A 140 -18.46 20.07 7.85
N VAL A 141 -17.24 20.18 8.37
CA VAL A 141 -16.45 21.44 8.32
C VAL A 141 -15.53 21.38 7.10
N SER A 142 -15.62 22.35 6.19
CA SER A 142 -14.61 22.53 5.15
C SER A 142 -13.42 23.32 5.67
N LEU A 143 -12.23 22.77 5.53
CA LEU A 143 -10.99 23.52 5.65
C LEU A 143 -10.15 23.14 4.43
N GLY A 144 -10.07 24.05 3.46
CA GLY A 144 -9.36 23.86 2.21
C GLY A 144 -10.30 23.51 1.06
N GLY A 145 -10.27 24.38 0.06
CA GLY A 145 -10.71 24.06 -1.28
C GLY A 145 -10.38 25.21 -2.23
N ASP A 146 -9.77 24.90 -3.36
CA ASP A 146 -9.39 25.88 -4.36
C ASP A 146 -9.54 25.28 -5.76
N CYS A 147 -9.97 26.13 -6.69
CA CYS A 147 -10.03 25.79 -8.10
C CYS A 147 -9.17 26.76 -8.89
N THR A 148 -8.14 26.23 -9.55
CA THR A 148 -7.53 26.89 -10.70
C THR A 148 -8.27 26.41 -11.94
N LEU A 149 -9.02 27.29 -12.62
CA LEU A 149 -9.87 26.89 -13.77
C LEU A 149 -9.17 27.05 -15.13
N THR A 150 -8.01 27.70 -15.18
CA THR A 150 -7.25 27.93 -16.42
C THR A 150 -5.75 27.99 -16.15
N PRO A 151 -4.88 27.55 -17.09
CA PRO A 151 -5.22 26.91 -18.37
C PRO A 151 -5.62 25.44 -18.22
N THR A 152 -5.23 24.79 -17.12
CA THR A 152 -5.66 23.46 -16.72
C THR A 152 -6.59 23.61 -15.52
N VAL A 153 -7.67 22.83 -15.50
CA VAL A 153 -8.61 22.80 -14.37
C VAL A 153 -8.03 21.91 -13.28
N ILE A 154 -7.69 22.49 -12.14
CA ILE A 154 -7.26 21.79 -10.93
C ILE A 154 -8.16 22.27 -9.80
N CYS A 155 -9.00 21.39 -9.29
CA CYS A 155 -9.84 21.68 -8.14
C CYS A 155 -9.55 20.69 -7.02
N ARG A 156 -9.42 21.20 -5.80
CA ARG A 156 -9.20 20.40 -4.60
C ARG A 156 -10.18 20.82 -3.53
N THR A 157 -10.66 19.87 -2.74
CA THR A 157 -11.47 20.16 -1.55
C THR A 157 -11.16 19.14 -0.47
N ASN A 158 -11.03 19.61 0.77
CA ASN A 158 -10.97 18.78 1.96
C ASN A 158 -12.16 19.12 2.87
N VAL A 159 -12.84 18.08 3.38
CA VAL A 159 -13.99 18.19 4.28
C VAL A 159 -13.85 17.19 5.40
N LEU A 160 -14.06 17.63 6.65
CA LEU A 160 -14.21 16.75 7.79
C LEU A 160 -15.70 16.49 8.04
N VAL A 161 -16.16 15.26 7.79
CA VAL A 161 -17.55 14.80 7.94
C VAL A 161 -17.63 13.90 9.16
N GLY A 162 -18.13 14.42 10.28
CA GLY A 162 -18.02 13.73 11.57
C GLY A 162 -16.54 13.54 11.95
N GLU A 163 -16.09 12.29 12.03
CA GLU A 163 -14.68 11.93 12.26
C GLU A 163 -13.93 11.51 10.99
N ALA A 164 -14.54 11.59 9.80
CA ALA A 164 -13.92 11.16 8.56
C ALA A 164 -13.42 12.33 7.70
N TRP A 165 -12.21 12.21 7.16
CA TRP A 165 -11.65 13.14 6.20
C TRP A 165 -12.05 12.70 4.79
N LEU A 166 -12.80 13.54 4.08
CA LEU A 166 -13.05 13.45 2.64
C LEU A 166 -12.11 14.40 1.89
N ALA A 167 -11.37 13.90 0.92
CA ALA A 167 -10.59 14.69 -0.03
C ALA A 167 -11.08 14.41 -1.46
N VAL A 168 -11.32 15.47 -2.22
CA VAL A 168 -11.73 15.39 -3.62
C VAL A 168 -10.76 16.21 -4.47
N GLU A 169 -10.19 15.60 -5.49
CA GLU A 169 -9.28 16.24 -6.43
C GLU A 169 -9.73 15.99 -7.88
N LEU A 170 -9.92 17.08 -8.62
CA LEU A 170 -10.13 17.08 -10.06
C LEU A 170 -8.90 17.67 -10.74
N THR A 171 -8.38 16.97 -11.74
CA THR A 171 -7.39 17.50 -12.68
C THR A 171 -7.93 17.24 -14.09
N ALA A 172 -8.19 18.28 -14.86
CA ALA A 172 -8.71 18.16 -16.22
C ALA A 172 -8.08 19.20 -17.15
N ALA A 173 -7.82 18.82 -18.40
CA ALA A 173 -7.33 19.75 -19.42
C ALA A 173 -8.32 20.92 -19.64
N ALA A 174 -9.62 20.62 -19.63
CA ALA A 174 -10.68 21.60 -19.64
C ALA A 174 -11.95 21.03 -19.03
N ALA A 175 -12.71 21.86 -18.30
CA ALA A 175 -14.06 21.55 -17.84
C ALA A 175 -14.98 22.74 -18.17
N PRO A 176 -15.47 22.85 -19.43
CA PRO A 176 -16.24 24.01 -19.86
C PRO A 176 -17.48 24.24 -18.99
N GLY A 177 -17.62 25.46 -18.45
CA GLY A 177 -18.76 25.81 -17.59
C GLY A 177 -18.62 25.35 -16.14
N LEU A 178 -17.55 24.64 -15.77
CA LEU A 178 -17.25 24.38 -14.38
C LEU A 178 -16.85 25.68 -13.68
N THR A 179 -17.46 25.92 -12.53
CA THR A 179 -17.07 26.97 -11.60
C THR A 179 -16.62 26.32 -10.30
N GLU A 180 -15.89 27.05 -9.47
CA GLU A 180 -15.52 26.59 -8.13
C GLU A 180 -16.77 26.21 -7.30
N ALA A 181 -17.81 27.03 -7.34
CA ALA A 181 -19.10 26.71 -6.71
C ALA A 181 -19.72 25.43 -7.27
N GLY A 182 -19.70 25.24 -8.59
CA GLY A 182 -20.18 24.02 -9.23
C GLY A 182 -19.39 22.76 -8.84
N PHE A 183 -18.07 22.88 -8.61
CA PHE A 183 -17.26 21.79 -8.07
C PHE A 183 -17.63 21.49 -6.62
N HIS A 184 -17.77 22.52 -5.77
CA HIS A 184 -18.19 22.34 -4.38
C HIS A 184 -19.61 21.74 -4.27
N ASP A 185 -20.52 22.08 -5.17
CA ASP A 185 -21.86 21.46 -5.25
C ASP A 185 -21.77 19.95 -5.54
N ILE A 186 -20.83 19.51 -6.39
CA ILE A 186 -20.57 18.09 -6.64
C ILE A 186 -20.06 17.40 -5.36
N VAL A 187 -19.11 18.03 -4.66
CA VAL A 187 -18.59 17.51 -3.38
C VAL A 187 -19.72 17.39 -2.36
N GLN A 188 -20.59 18.40 -2.25
CA GLN A 188 -21.73 18.39 -1.32
C GLN A 188 -22.71 17.26 -1.63
N ARG A 189 -22.96 16.96 -2.92
CA ARG A 189 -23.79 15.82 -3.32
C ARG A 189 -23.18 14.46 -2.98
N ALA A 190 -21.85 14.35 -2.86
CA ALA A 190 -21.18 13.12 -2.45
C ALA A 190 -21.28 12.85 -0.93
N LEU A 191 -21.47 13.89 -0.10
CA LEU A 191 -21.44 13.79 1.35
C LEU A 191 -22.43 12.77 1.95
N PRO A 192 -23.70 12.66 1.50
CA PRO A 192 -24.62 11.67 2.04
C PRO A 192 -24.14 10.22 1.82
N SER A 193 -23.59 9.91 0.66
CA SER A 193 -23.04 8.59 0.34
C SER A 193 -21.79 8.31 1.19
N VAL A 194 -20.92 9.30 1.36
CA VAL A 194 -19.73 9.20 2.22
C VAL A 194 -20.12 8.99 3.68
N ALA A 195 -21.05 9.79 4.21
CA ALA A 195 -21.54 9.66 5.58
C ALA A 195 -22.17 8.28 5.84
N ALA A 196 -22.95 7.75 4.89
CA ALA A 196 -23.53 6.42 4.97
C ALA A 196 -22.48 5.29 4.94
N ALA A 197 -21.39 5.46 4.19
CA ALA A 197 -20.26 4.54 4.20
C ALA A 197 -19.49 4.61 5.53
N VAL A 198 -19.20 5.82 6.01
CA VAL A 198 -18.48 6.07 7.28
C VAL A 198 -19.25 5.53 8.48
N ALA A 199 -20.58 5.60 8.49
CA ALA A 199 -21.41 5.01 9.53
C ALA A 199 -21.28 3.48 9.64
N LYS A 200 -20.77 2.82 8.60
CA LYS A 200 -20.49 1.38 8.54
C LYS A 200 -18.99 1.07 8.65
N ALA A 201 -18.15 2.09 8.82
CA ALA A 201 -16.72 1.91 8.93
C ALA A 201 -16.40 1.04 10.15
N PRO A 202 -15.48 0.07 10.03
CA PRO A 202 -15.01 -0.69 11.17
C PRO A 202 -14.47 0.24 12.25
N SER A 203 -14.55 -0.18 13.50
CA SER A 203 -13.86 0.50 14.59
C SER A 203 -12.36 0.59 14.29
N PRO A 204 -11.71 1.70 14.66
CA PRO A 204 -10.28 1.83 14.43
C PRO A 204 -9.54 0.70 15.14
N VAL A 205 -8.59 0.09 14.42
CA VAL A 205 -7.71 -0.93 15.00
C VAL A 205 -6.89 -0.27 16.11
N PRO A 206 -6.68 -0.93 17.27
CA PRO A 206 -5.82 -0.39 18.31
C PRO A 206 -4.46 0.01 17.72
N ALA A 207 -4.05 1.24 18.00
CA ALA A 207 -2.82 1.80 17.47
C ALA A 207 -1.62 0.91 17.83
N ALA A 208 -0.98 0.33 16.81
CA ALA A 208 0.38 -0.17 16.98
C ALA A 208 1.30 1.02 17.27
N LYS A 209 2.35 0.80 18.07
CA LYS A 209 3.36 1.84 18.29
C LYS A 209 3.99 2.22 16.95
N ALA A 210 3.96 3.50 16.61
CA ALA A 210 4.67 4.03 15.45
C ALA A 210 6.17 3.70 15.56
N PHE A 211 6.80 3.45 14.42
CA PHE A 211 8.23 3.23 14.37
C PHE A 211 8.94 4.58 14.49
N ASP A 212 10.04 4.66 15.24
CA ASP A 212 10.75 5.91 15.47
C ASP A 212 11.81 6.12 14.37
N CYS A 213 11.61 7.10 13.49
CA CYS A 213 12.57 7.44 12.44
C CYS A 213 13.90 7.98 12.99
N ALA A 214 13.93 8.41 14.25
CA ALA A 214 15.13 8.86 14.93
C ALA A 214 15.81 7.75 15.75
N ASP A 215 15.33 6.50 15.66
CA ASP A 215 15.90 5.36 16.38
C ASP A 215 17.41 5.22 16.09
N PRO A 216 18.29 5.30 17.11
CA PRO A 216 19.73 5.19 16.91
C PRO A 216 20.17 3.82 16.36
N GLY A 217 19.44 2.75 16.70
CA GLY A 217 19.67 1.40 16.20
C GLY A 217 19.41 1.30 14.70
N LEU A 218 18.32 1.90 14.20
CA LEU A 218 18.01 1.95 12.78
C LEU A 218 19.12 2.71 12.02
N ARG A 219 19.56 3.86 12.54
CA ARG A 219 20.63 4.64 11.91
C ARG A 219 21.94 3.86 11.87
N ALA A 220 22.29 3.15 12.95
CA ALA A 220 23.48 2.31 13.00
C ALA A 220 23.38 1.14 12.00
N GLU A 221 22.21 0.51 11.89
CA GLU A 221 21.97 -0.58 10.94
C GLU A 221 22.11 -0.11 9.48
N LEU A 222 21.53 1.06 9.15
CA LEU A 222 21.68 1.67 7.82
C LEU A 222 23.16 2.02 7.53
N GLN A 223 23.89 2.58 8.49
CA GLN A 223 25.32 2.86 8.32
C GLN A 223 26.13 1.60 8.05
N GLN A 224 25.89 0.54 8.84
CA GLN A 224 26.60 -0.72 8.69
C GLN A 224 26.27 -1.40 7.36
N THR A 225 24.98 -1.49 7.00
CA THR A 225 24.49 -2.21 5.83
C THR A 225 24.93 -1.55 4.52
N PHE A 226 24.91 -0.21 4.46
CA PHE A 226 25.31 0.55 3.28
C PHE A 226 26.77 1.02 3.31
N ALA A 227 27.54 0.61 4.33
CA ALA A 227 28.93 1.03 4.56
C ALA A 227 29.11 2.56 4.53
N LEU A 228 28.17 3.28 5.15
CA LEU A 228 28.13 4.74 5.16
C LEU A 228 28.83 5.29 6.41
N PRO A 229 29.55 6.43 6.29
CA PRO A 229 30.17 7.08 7.44
C PRO A 229 29.12 7.64 8.42
N ALA A 230 27.96 8.04 7.89
CA ALA A 230 26.81 8.47 8.66
C ALA A 230 25.53 8.39 7.83
N VAL A 231 24.39 8.41 8.52
CA VAL A 231 23.04 8.43 7.93
C VAL A 231 22.18 9.40 8.72
N THR A 232 21.43 10.24 8.04
CA THR A 232 20.51 11.20 8.66
C THR A 232 19.10 11.00 8.13
N SER A 233 18.10 11.12 9.01
CA SER A 233 16.71 11.14 8.58
C SER A 233 16.41 12.49 7.93
N MET A 234 15.86 12.42 6.72
CA MET A 234 15.22 13.56 6.08
C MET A 234 13.84 13.70 6.71
N GLY A 235 13.54 14.88 7.24
CA GLY A 235 12.17 15.19 7.63
C GLY A 235 11.26 15.06 6.41
N THR A 236 10.09 14.46 6.58
CA THR A 236 8.98 14.71 5.66
C THR A 236 8.43 16.08 6.04
N GLU A 237 8.28 16.98 5.07
CA GLU A 237 7.47 18.18 5.28
C GLU A 237 6.03 17.79 4.95
N PRO A 238 5.17 17.48 5.94
CA PRO A 238 3.80 17.14 5.63
C PRO A 238 3.11 18.32 4.95
N THR A 239 2.03 18.02 4.23
CA THR A 239 1.12 19.03 3.73
C THR A 239 -0.28 18.78 4.27
N PHE A 240 -1.21 19.72 4.05
CA PHE A 240 -2.61 19.51 4.42
C PHE A 240 -3.30 18.65 3.35
N ARG A 241 -2.99 17.34 3.32
CA ARG A 241 -3.54 16.36 2.39
C ARG A 241 -3.85 15.05 3.11
N ILE A 242 -4.81 14.30 2.57
CA ILE A 242 -5.16 12.98 3.10
C ILE A 242 -3.99 11.99 3.04
N ALA A 243 -3.07 12.12 2.07
CA ALA A 243 -1.85 11.32 2.00
C ALA A 243 -0.93 11.55 3.22
N ASP A 244 -0.81 12.79 3.68
CA ASP A 244 -0.07 13.11 4.91
C ASP A 244 -0.84 12.68 6.16
N ALA A 245 -2.17 12.72 6.12
CA ALA A 245 -3.02 12.17 7.17
C ALA A 245 -2.78 10.68 7.42
N VAL A 246 -2.44 9.92 6.36
CA VAL A 246 -2.03 8.51 6.46
C VAL A 246 -0.72 8.36 7.25
N ILE A 247 0.26 9.24 7.04
CA ILE A 247 1.56 9.17 7.72
C ILE A 247 1.44 9.47 9.22
N VAL A 248 0.54 10.39 9.59
CA VAL A 248 0.23 10.68 11.00
C VAL A 248 -0.82 9.75 11.60
N ALA A 249 -1.34 8.79 10.84
CA ALA A 249 -2.28 7.81 11.36
C ALA A 249 -1.59 6.90 12.39
N PRO A 250 -2.30 6.44 13.42
CA PRO A 250 -1.68 5.62 14.46
C PRO A 250 -1.04 4.34 13.89
N GLY A 251 0.25 4.13 14.18
CA GLY A 251 1.01 2.96 13.74
C GLY A 251 1.59 3.04 12.32
N ALA A 252 1.30 4.10 11.57
CA ALA A 252 1.97 4.41 10.31
C ALA A 252 3.30 5.13 10.56
N THR A 253 4.26 4.96 9.64
CA THR A 253 5.56 5.62 9.67
C THR A 253 6.10 5.71 8.25
N LEU A 254 6.66 6.86 7.90
CA LEU A 254 7.48 7.06 6.71
C LEU A 254 8.74 7.80 7.12
N CYS A 255 9.88 7.13 6.97
CA CYS A 255 11.20 7.73 7.17
C CYS A 255 11.88 7.84 5.82
N ALA A 256 12.50 8.98 5.53
CA ALA A 256 13.42 9.14 4.41
C ALA A 256 14.83 9.32 4.96
N PHE A 257 15.85 8.86 4.22
CA PHE A 257 17.24 8.88 4.66
C PHE A 257 18.16 9.41 3.58
N GLN A 258 19.25 10.04 4.02
CA GLN A 258 20.38 10.45 3.19
C GLN A 258 21.70 10.05 3.87
N PRO A 259 22.76 9.79 3.08
CA PRO A 259 24.10 9.60 3.63
C PRO A 259 24.62 10.95 4.12
N ASN A 260 25.42 10.92 5.18
CA ASN A 260 26.06 12.05 5.87
C ASN A 260 25.22 12.83 6.89
N GLU A 261 25.89 13.46 7.85
CA GLU A 261 25.28 14.23 8.96
C GLU A 261 24.98 15.69 8.63
N ASP A 262 25.72 16.26 7.68
CA ASP A 262 25.58 17.66 7.27
C ASP A 262 24.42 17.89 6.28
N GLY A 263 23.72 16.82 5.94
CA GLY A 263 22.66 16.80 4.94
C GLY A 263 23.13 17.01 3.51
N SER A 264 24.44 16.90 3.26
CA SER A 264 25.00 16.80 1.92
C SER A 264 24.99 15.34 1.49
N GLY A 265 24.28 14.99 0.42
CA GLY A 265 24.17 13.61 -0.01
C GLY A 265 22.98 13.41 -0.93
N GLY A 266 23.04 12.37 -1.77
CA GLY A 266 21.87 11.93 -2.53
C GLY A 266 20.85 11.25 -1.62
N TYR A 267 19.63 11.07 -2.09
CA TYR A 267 18.64 10.24 -1.41
C TYR A 267 19.17 8.79 -1.27
N LEU A 268 19.12 8.21 -0.07
CA LEU A 268 19.49 6.82 0.16
C LEU A 268 18.29 5.88 -0.04
N GLY A 269 17.17 6.23 0.58
CA GLY A 269 15.99 5.38 0.61
C GLY A 269 14.94 5.82 1.64
N SER A 270 13.82 5.09 1.65
CA SER A 270 12.72 5.28 2.57
C SER A 270 12.33 3.98 3.26
N LEU A 271 12.04 4.08 4.55
CA LEU A 271 11.37 3.04 5.33
C LEU A 271 9.90 3.43 5.49
N SER A 272 8.99 2.59 5.01
CA SER A 272 7.56 2.68 5.32
C SER A 272 7.18 1.56 6.28
N VAL A 273 6.45 1.90 7.34
CA VAL A 273 5.79 0.91 8.19
C VAL A 273 4.33 1.29 8.33
N LEU A 274 3.44 0.49 7.77
CA LEU A 274 2.00 0.72 7.82
C LEU A 274 1.33 -0.32 8.74
N PRO A 275 0.21 0.01 9.41
CA PRO A 275 -0.63 -0.95 10.13
C PRO A 275 -1.40 -1.89 9.17
N GLY A 276 -0.82 -2.15 7.99
CA GLY A 276 -1.44 -2.54 6.73
C GLY A 276 -2.50 -3.64 6.78
N THR A 277 -3.47 -3.52 5.88
CA THR A 277 -4.37 -4.61 5.55
C THR A 277 -3.68 -5.57 4.58
N ALA A 278 -3.78 -6.88 4.83
CA ALA A 278 -3.22 -7.90 3.93
C ALA A 278 -3.72 -7.74 2.48
N ALA A 279 -4.95 -7.24 2.29
CA ALA A 279 -5.51 -6.97 0.97
C ALA A 279 -4.75 -5.88 0.18
N ALA A 280 -4.33 -4.79 0.84
CA ALA A 280 -3.57 -3.73 0.18
C ALA A 280 -2.19 -4.24 -0.27
N TYR A 281 -1.50 -5.00 0.60
CA TYR A 281 -0.24 -5.64 0.27
C TYR A 281 -0.39 -6.64 -0.90
N GLU A 282 -1.44 -7.47 -0.89
CA GLU A 282 -1.68 -8.41 -1.99
C GLU A 282 -2.00 -7.69 -3.32
N GLN A 283 -2.67 -6.53 -3.27
CA GLN A 283 -2.90 -5.70 -4.44
C GLN A 283 -1.58 -5.13 -4.99
N LEU A 284 -0.67 -4.67 -4.12
CA LEU A 284 0.69 -4.28 -4.51
C LEU A 284 1.40 -5.46 -5.18
N ARG A 285 1.47 -6.60 -4.49
CA ARG A 285 2.18 -7.80 -4.95
C ARG A 285 1.70 -8.25 -6.33
N ALA A 286 0.38 -8.28 -6.55
CA ALA A 286 -0.18 -8.62 -7.85
C ALA A 286 0.19 -7.60 -8.93
N ALA A 287 0.19 -6.30 -8.61
CA ALA A 287 0.54 -5.25 -9.55
C ALA A 287 2.04 -5.24 -9.91
N VAL A 288 2.92 -5.51 -8.94
CA VAL A 288 4.36 -5.69 -9.11
C VAL A 288 4.63 -6.86 -10.04
N LEU A 289 4.13 -8.05 -9.72
CA LEU A 289 4.35 -9.26 -10.53
C LEU A 289 3.82 -9.15 -11.97
N ALA A 290 2.83 -8.29 -12.21
CA ALA A 290 2.29 -8.03 -13.53
C ALA A 290 3.14 -7.05 -14.37
N GLN A 291 3.96 -6.20 -13.74
CA GLN A 291 4.66 -5.08 -14.38
C GLN A 291 6.18 -5.20 -14.34
N ASP A 292 6.73 -5.86 -13.32
CA ASP A 292 8.16 -6.10 -13.14
C ASP A 292 8.46 -7.61 -13.30
N PRO A 293 9.04 -8.04 -14.44
CA PRO A 293 9.40 -9.44 -14.66
C PRO A 293 10.60 -9.91 -13.81
N SER A 294 11.34 -8.99 -13.18
CA SER A 294 12.45 -9.32 -12.27
C SER A 294 12.00 -9.47 -10.81
N ALA A 295 10.76 -9.09 -10.51
CA ALA A 295 10.20 -9.24 -9.18
C ALA A 295 10.13 -10.71 -8.76
N HIS A 296 10.50 -10.98 -7.52
CA HIS A 296 10.54 -12.32 -6.96
C HIS A 296 10.28 -12.31 -5.46
N SER A 297 10.04 -13.49 -4.89
CA SER A 297 9.91 -13.66 -3.45
C SER A 297 11.20 -14.21 -2.86
N GLU A 298 11.67 -13.59 -1.79
CA GLU A 298 12.79 -14.06 -0.99
C GLU A 298 12.34 -14.40 0.43
N MET A 299 12.91 -15.43 1.03
CA MET A 299 12.59 -15.81 2.41
C MET A 299 13.55 -15.11 3.37
N MET A 300 13.02 -14.33 4.30
CA MET A 300 13.78 -13.73 5.38
C MET A 300 13.48 -14.41 6.71
N THR A 301 14.43 -14.32 7.65
CA THR A 301 14.28 -14.92 8.98
C THR A 301 14.00 -13.84 10.02
N VAL A 302 12.78 -13.84 10.58
CA VAL A 302 12.34 -12.88 11.59
C VAL A 302 12.05 -13.63 12.89
N LYS A 303 12.84 -13.37 13.94
CA LYS A 303 12.71 -14.02 15.26
C LYS A 303 12.65 -15.57 15.19
N GLY A 304 13.32 -16.16 14.19
CA GLY A 304 13.35 -17.61 13.95
C GLY A 304 12.25 -18.15 13.03
N GLU A 305 11.31 -17.30 12.61
CA GLU A 305 10.26 -17.65 11.65
C GLU A 305 10.66 -17.23 10.23
N GLN A 306 10.22 -18.01 9.24
CA GLN A 306 10.45 -17.71 7.82
C GLN A 306 9.30 -16.86 7.30
N VAL A 307 9.60 -15.64 6.84
CA VAL A 307 8.61 -14.70 6.31
C VAL A 307 8.95 -14.40 4.86
N PRO A 308 7.99 -14.50 3.92
CA PRO A 308 8.22 -14.12 2.53
C PRO A 308 8.29 -12.59 2.41
N ALA A 309 9.33 -12.11 1.74
CA ALA A 309 9.47 -10.73 1.29
C ALA A 309 9.35 -10.68 -0.24
N LEU A 310 8.67 -9.66 -0.75
CA LEU A 310 8.62 -9.33 -2.17
C LEU A 310 9.78 -8.39 -2.49
N VAL A 311 10.65 -8.80 -3.40
CA VAL A 311 11.77 -7.99 -3.91
C VAL A 311 11.44 -7.56 -5.33
N TRP A 312 11.60 -6.28 -5.64
CA TRP A 312 11.31 -5.72 -6.97
C TRP A 312 12.09 -4.45 -7.25
N GLY A 313 12.19 -4.09 -8.53
CA GLY A 313 12.92 -2.92 -8.99
C GLY A 313 12.06 -1.98 -9.84
N VAL A 314 12.35 -0.69 -9.79
CA VAL A 314 11.68 0.31 -10.63
C VAL A 314 12.63 1.44 -10.97
N THR A 315 12.49 2.00 -12.17
CA THR A 315 13.08 3.29 -12.50
C THR A 315 11.99 4.35 -12.44
N ALA A 316 12.16 5.35 -11.57
CA ALA A 316 11.29 6.51 -11.47
C ALA A 316 12.15 7.76 -11.56
N ASP A 317 11.78 8.71 -12.43
CA ASP A 317 12.51 9.96 -12.66
C ASP A 317 14.02 9.75 -12.88
N ASP A 318 14.36 8.83 -13.79
CA ASP A 318 15.74 8.41 -14.12
C ASP A 318 16.56 7.84 -12.96
N THR A 319 15.92 7.57 -11.82
CA THR A 319 16.55 6.93 -10.65
C THR A 319 16.06 5.51 -10.50
N ALA A 320 16.98 4.55 -10.48
CA ALA A 320 16.69 3.16 -10.19
C ALA A 320 16.52 2.96 -8.68
N PHE A 321 15.49 2.21 -8.31
CA PHE A 321 15.20 1.83 -6.94
C PHE A 321 15.03 0.33 -6.84
N THR A 322 15.50 -0.21 -5.72
CA THR A 322 15.19 -1.56 -5.26
C THR A 322 14.30 -1.44 -4.03
N SER A 323 13.20 -2.18 -4.04
CA SER A 323 12.22 -2.23 -2.96
C SER A 323 12.12 -3.64 -2.40
N VAL A 324 12.04 -3.73 -1.08
CA VAL A 324 11.71 -4.96 -0.37
C VAL A 324 10.50 -4.70 0.51
N ASP A 325 9.45 -5.48 0.30
CA ASP A 325 8.19 -5.39 1.02
C ASP A 325 7.89 -6.69 1.75
N ALA A 326 7.35 -6.60 2.96
CA ALA A 326 6.89 -7.77 3.69
C ALA A 326 5.74 -7.48 4.66
N MET A 327 4.91 -8.48 4.87
CA MET A 327 3.90 -8.49 5.93
C MET A 327 4.47 -9.15 7.19
N ILE A 328 4.65 -8.35 8.25
CA ILE A 328 5.08 -8.80 9.59
C ILE A 328 3.89 -8.75 10.53
N GLY A 329 3.24 -9.89 10.75
CA GLY A 329 1.96 -9.95 11.45
C GLY A 329 0.91 -9.12 10.73
N THR A 330 0.47 -8.01 11.33
CA THR A 330 -0.49 -7.06 10.73
C THR A 330 0.17 -5.78 10.20
N ARG A 331 1.50 -5.75 10.06
CA ARG A 331 2.22 -4.56 9.59
C ARG A 331 2.85 -4.83 8.23
N TRP A 332 2.67 -3.89 7.32
CA TRP A 332 3.38 -3.87 6.05
C TRP A 332 4.63 -3.02 6.23
N VAL A 333 5.79 -3.65 6.10
CA VAL A 333 7.11 -3.00 6.12
C VAL A 333 7.63 -2.94 4.68
N GLU A 334 8.06 -1.77 4.24
CA GLU A 334 8.75 -1.57 2.97
C GLU A 334 10.06 -0.82 3.26
N PHE A 335 11.15 -1.29 2.67
CA PHE A 335 12.34 -0.46 2.49
C PHE A 335 12.63 -0.32 0.99
N ARG A 336 12.64 0.93 0.52
CA ARG A 336 12.93 1.28 -0.87
C ARG A 336 14.19 2.13 -0.92
N SER A 337 15.22 1.67 -1.63
CA SER A 337 16.52 2.35 -1.70
C SER A 337 16.96 2.60 -3.13
N THR A 338 17.91 3.53 -3.31
CA THR A 338 18.59 3.75 -4.60
C THR A 338 19.75 2.78 -4.83
N ASP A 339 20.02 1.89 -3.87
CA ASP A 339 21.05 0.87 -4.00
C ASP A 339 20.45 -0.32 -4.79
N PRO A 340 21.07 -0.72 -5.92
CA PRO A 340 20.57 -1.85 -6.68
C PRO A 340 20.73 -3.21 -5.97
N ASP A 341 21.54 -3.30 -4.91
CA ASP A 341 21.74 -4.51 -4.11
C ASP A 341 20.53 -4.79 -3.20
N ASP A 342 19.68 -5.73 -3.62
CA ASP A 342 18.49 -6.15 -2.88
C ASP A 342 18.81 -6.74 -1.51
N SER A 343 19.94 -7.42 -1.35
CA SER A 343 20.36 -8.03 -0.08
C SER A 343 20.50 -7.01 1.05
N ARG A 344 20.89 -5.77 0.73
CA ARG A 344 20.98 -4.66 1.68
C ARG A 344 19.60 -4.17 2.08
N SER A 345 18.71 -3.99 1.12
CA SER A 345 17.33 -3.58 1.40
C SER A 345 16.59 -4.64 2.22
N LEU A 346 16.82 -5.92 1.91
CA LEU A 346 16.31 -7.07 2.66
C LEU A 346 16.81 -7.08 4.11
N ALA A 347 18.09 -6.81 4.33
CA ALA A 347 18.67 -6.74 5.68
C ALA A 347 17.97 -5.68 6.54
N ILE A 348 17.66 -4.50 5.98
CA ILE A 348 16.93 -3.45 6.69
C ILE A 348 15.51 -3.90 7.03
N VAL A 349 14.77 -4.49 6.09
CA VAL A 349 13.41 -5.00 6.35
C VAL A 349 13.43 -6.08 7.43
N GLN A 350 14.39 -7.01 7.38
CA GLN A 350 14.54 -8.06 8.37
C GLN A 350 14.86 -7.49 9.76
N TRP A 351 15.75 -6.50 9.84
CA TRP A 351 16.08 -5.82 11.10
C TRP A 351 14.85 -5.12 11.68
N VAL A 352 14.14 -4.32 10.88
CA VAL A 352 12.92 -3.64 11.32
C VAL A 352 11.90 -4.67 11.81
N ALA A 353 11.65 -5.72 11.03
CA ALA A 353 10.73 -6.79 11.39
C ALA A 353 11.07 -7.47 12.73
N ALA A 354 12.35 -7.59 13.07
CA ALA A 354 12.80 -8.15 14.35
C ALA A 354 12.56 -7.20 15.54
N THR A 355 12.46 -5.89 15.30
CA THR A 355 12.22 -4.86 16.33
C THR A 355 10.74 -4.54 16.56
N LEU A 356 9.87 -4.89 15.62
CA LEU A 356 8.40 -4.78 15.73
C LEU A 356 7.82 -5.79 16.73
#